data_AF-A0A922LDT1-F1
#
_entry.id   AF-A0A922LDT1-F1
#
_cell.length_a   1.000
_cell.length_b   1.000
_cell.length_c   1.000
_cell.angle_alpha   90.00
_cell.angle_beta   90.00
_cell.angle_gamma   90.00
#
_symmetry.space_group_name_H-M   'P 1'
#
loop_
_entity.id
_entity.type
_entity.pdbx_description
1 polymer ?
#
loop_
_entity_poly.entity_id
_entity_poly.type
_entity_poly.pdbx_seq_one_letter_code
_entity_poly.pdbx_strand_id
1 'polypeptide(L)'
;MTSCAEKYANKQHIIADRLRLTSSPLVRACLGEFMGSVILMIFGSGVLAQVILGDHGKHAHGTFISISMGWGFAVYMAVMFSGQCGSGHCNPAVTLAAAVVGKLPFRRIPFYTFFQILGAFLGSLVVFALYREKSLNMPNCMIMGSCW
;
A
#
# COMPACT_ATOMS: atom_id res chain seq x y z
N MET A 1 -28.97 41.09 0.17
CA MET A 1 -27.94 41.03 -0.90
C MET A 1 -26.66 40.49 -0.26
N THR A 2 -26.29 39.23 -0.51
CA THR A 2 -25.05 38.65 0.05
C THR A 2 -23.83 39.41 -0.50
N SER A 3 -22.90 39.77 0.38
CA SER A 3 -21.72 40.56 0.03
C SER A 3 -20.78 39.80 -0.91
N CYS A 4 -20.01 40.52 -1.73
CA CYS A 4 -19.07 39.94 -2.69
C CYS A 4 -18.07 38.98 -2.00
N ALA A 5 -17.61 39.35 -0.80
CA ALA A 5 -16.72 38.53 0.03
C ALA A 5 -17.32 37.17 0.38
N GLU A 6 -18.63 37.12 0.65
CA GLU A 6 -19.35 35.90 1.00
C GLU A 6 -19.49 34.95 -0.21
N LYS A 7 -19.66 35.52 -1.41
CA LYS A 7 -19.69 34.78 -2.68
C LYS A 7 -18.31 34.19 -3.03
N TYR A 8 -17.23 34.94 -2.77
CA TYR A 8 -15.86 34.46 -2.97
C TYR A 8 -15.48 33.37 -1.97
N ALA A 9 -15.80 33.53 -0.69
CA ALA A 9 -15.59 32.50 0.33
C ALA A 9 -16.34 31.20 -0.03
N ASN A 10 -17.60 31.28 -0.45
CA ASN A 10 -18.37 30.11 -0.90
C ASN A 10 -17.72 29.41 -2.11
N LYS A 11 -17.24 30.17 -3.10
CA LYS A 11 -16.51 29.59 -4.24
C LYS A 11 -15.22 28.91 -3.79
N GLN A 12 -14.46 29.51 -2.87
CA GLN A 12 -13.25 28.90 -2.33
C GLN A 12 -13.55 27.60 -1.57
N HIS A 13 -14.61 27.56 -0.76
CA HIS A 13 -15.04 26.33 -0.07
C HIS A 13 -15.45 25.23 -1.05
N ILE A 14 -16.22 25.55 -2.09
CA ILE A 14 -16.62 24.58 -3.13
C ILE A 14 -15.40 24.03 -3.87
N ILE A 15 -14.45 24.89 -4.25
CA ILE A 15 -13.22 24.48 -4.94
C ILE A 15 -12.35 23.62 -4.01
N ALA A 16 -12.22 23.99 -2.74
CA ALA A 16 -11.50 23.22 -1.74
C ALA A 16 -12.15 21.85 -1.49
N ASP A 17 -13.49 21.75 -1.47
CA ASP A 17 -14.21 20.49 -1.30
C ASP A 17 -14.10 19.56 -2.50
N ARG A 18 -14.01 20.12 -3.71
CA ARG A 18 -13.71 19.37 -4.94
C ARG A 18 -12.28 18.84 -4.93
N LEU A 19 -11.31 19.67 -4.54
CA LEU A 19 -9.89 19.29 -4.41
C LEU A 19 -9.66 18.24 -3.31
N ARG A 20 -10.36 18.35 -2.17
CA ARG A 20 -10.29 17.39 -1.06
C ARG A 20 -11.10 16.11 -1.30
N LEU A 21 -11.76 15.98 -2.46
CA LEU A 21 -12.72 14.92 -2.78
C LEU A 21 -13.75 14.67 -1.66
N THR A 22 -14.20 15.73 -0.96
CA THR A 22 -15.21 15.62 0.10
C THR A 22 -16.54 15.10 -0.46
N SER A 23 -16.82 15.34 -1.75
CA SER A 23 -18.03 14.87 -2.43
C SER A 23 -18.15 13.34 -2.54
N SER A 24 -17.07 12.56 -2.42
CA SER A 24 -17.13 11.09 -2.45
C SER A 24 -16.13 10.44 -1.47
N PRO A 25 -16.51 10.27 -0.20
CA PRO A 25 -15.60 9.73 0.83
C PRO A 25 -15.10 8.32 0.50
N LEU A 26 -15.85 7.56 -0.29
CA LEU A 26 -15.48 6.22 -0.76
C LEU A 26 -14.30 6.22 -1.72
N VAL A 27 -14.29 7.12 -2.70
CA VAL A 27 -13.22 7.19 -3.72
C VAL A 27 -11.92 7.60 -3.05
N ARG A 28 -11.98 8.60 -2.17
CA ARG A 28 -10.83 9.04 -1.38
C ARG A 28 -10.24 7.91 -0.54
N ALA A 29 -11.10 7.12 0.10
CA ALA A 29 -10.67 5.97 0.86
C ALA A 29 -10.05 4.88 -0.01
N CYS A 30 -10.67 4.54 -1.15
CA CYS A 30 -10.11 3.54 -2.09
C CYS A 30 -8.74 3.94 -2.63
N LEU A 31 -8.53 5.23 -2.92
CA LEU A 31 -7.22 5.76 -3.34
C LEU A 31 -6.18 5.67 -2.21
N GLY A 32 -6.57 5.97 -0.98
CA GLY A 32 -5.71 5.82 0.20
C GLY A 32 -5.31 4.36 0.44
N GLU A 33 -6.26 3.44 0.33
CA GLU A 33 -6.03 1.99 0.46
C GLU A 33 -5.12 1.47 -0.65
N PHE A 34 -5.33 1.89 -1.89
CA PHE A 34 -4.48 1.55 -3.02
C PHE A 34 -3.03 2.01 -2.80
N MET A 35 -2.82 3.28 -2.48
CA MET A 35 -1.47 3.82 -2.26
C MET A 35 -0.79 3.20 -1.03
N GLY A 36 -1.55 2.97 0.05
CA GLY A 36 -1.06 2.28 1.23
C GLY A 36 -0.59 0.85 0.91
N SER A 37 -1.37 0.09 0.14
CA SER A 37 -0.98 -1.26 -0.31
C SER A 37 0.22 -1.27 -1.26
N VAL A 38 0.39 -0.24 -2.12
CA VAL A 38 1.60 -0.09 -2.94
C VAL A 38 2.84 0.08 -2.06
N ILE A 39 2.78 1.01 -1.09
CA ILE A 39 3.89 1.28 -0.15
C ILE A 39 4.22 0.03 0.66
N LEU A 40 3.20 -0.64 1.21
CA LEU A 40 3.36 -1.87 1.99
C LEU A 40 4.14 -2.93 1.21
N MET A 41 3.77 -3.17 -0.06
CA MET A 41 4.44 -4.17 -0.89
C MET A 41 5.82 -3.75 -1.36
N ILE A 42 6.05 -2.47 -1.67
CA ILE A 42 7.38 -1.97 -2.05
C ILE A 42 8.39 -2.23 -0.93
N PHE A 43 8.05 -1.87 0.30
CA PHE A 43 8.96 -2.07 1.43
C PHE A 43 8.98 -3.52 1.92
N GLY A 44 7.83 -4.20 2.01
CA GLY A 44 7.75 -5.60 2.45
C GLY A 44 8.48 -6.56 1.51
N SER A 45 8.14 -6.52 0.21
CA SER A 45 8.84 -7.33 -0.80
C SER A 45 10.25 -6.83 -1.08
N GLY A 46 10.52 -5.53 -0.92
CA GLY A 46 11.86 -4.95 -1.09
C GLY A 46 12.86 -5.47 -0.06
N VAL A 47 12.46 -5.59 1.21
CA VAL A 47 13.31 -6.17 2.26
C VAL A 47 13.60 -7.65 1.98
N LEU A 48 12.60 -8.42 1.54
CA LEU A 48 12.81 -9.80 1.12
C LEU A 48 13.75 -9.90 -0.08
N ALA A 49 13.57 -9.06 -1.09
CA ALA A 49 14.43 -8.99 -2.26
C ALA A 49 15.87 -8.62 -1.87
N GLN A 50 16.07 -7.70 -0.92
CA GLN A 50 17.39 -7.32 -0.43
C GLN A 50 18.10 -8.50 0.25
N VAL A 51 17.39 -9.24 1.11
CA VAL A 51 17.98 -10.36 1.85
C VAL A 51 18.34 -11.53 0.93
N ILE A 52 17.48 -11.84 -0.04
CA ILE A 52 17.66 -12.99 -0.93
C ILE A 52 18.60 -12.65 -2.10
N LEU A 53 18.42 -11.49 -2.75
CA LEU A 53 19.14 -11.11 -3.98
C LEU A 53 20.36 -10.22 -3.69
N GLY A 54 20.65 -9.87 -2.43
CA GLY A 54 21.74 -8.97 -2.06
C GLY A 54 23.09 -9.39 -2.65
N ASP A 55 23.42 -10.69 -2.63
CA ASP A 55 24.74 -11.24 -2.99
C ASP A 55 24.77 -12.03 -4.30
N HIS A 56 23.87 -11.74 -5.23
CA HIS A 56 23.61 -12.63 -6.38
C HIS A 56 23.20 -14.05 -5.96
N GLY A 57 22.55 -14.19 -4.80
CA GLY A 57 22.12 -15.47 -4.25
C GLY A 57 23.24 -16.35 -3.66
N LYS A 58 24.45 -15.80 -3.44
CA LYS A 58 25.57 -16.56 -2.84
C LYS A 58 25.48 -16.64 -1.31
N HIS A 59 25.13 -15.53 -0.66
CA HIS A 59 24.88 -15.45 0.78
C HIS A 59 23.66 -14.56 1.08
N ALA A 60 22.87 -14.94 2.08
CA ALA A 60 21.74 -14.14 2.53
C ALA A 60 22.24 -12.89 3.28
N HIS A 61 21.99 -11.70 2.74
CA HIS A 61 22.35 -10.43 3.37
C HIS A 61 21.22 -9.95 4.28
N GLY A 62 21.12 -10.56 5.45
CA GLY A 62 20.18 -10.17 6.49
C GLY A 62 19.69 -11.36 7.30
N THR A 63 19.40 -11.11 8.56
CA THR A 63 18.84 -12.10 9.48
C THR A 63 17.33 -11.92 9.60
N PHE A 64 16.66 -12.89 10.23
CA PHE A 64 15.22 -12.84 10.51
C PHE A 64 14.77 -11.51 11.15
N ILE A 65 15.61 -10.90 11.97
CA ILE A 65 15.32 -9.61 12.62
C ILE A 65 15.16 -8.48 11.58
N SER A 66 15.96 -8.49 10.50
CA SER A 66 15.93 -7.47 9.46
C SER A 66 14.63 -7.56 8.64
N ILE A 67 14.20 -8.79 8.33
CA ILE A 67 12.92 -9.04 7.65
C ILE A 67 11.76 -8.58 8.54
N SER A 68 11.79 -8.96 9.82
CA SER A 68 10.73 -8.64 10.78
C SER A 68 10.59 -7.14 11.02
N MET A 69 11.71 -6.44 11.24
CA MET A 69 11.70 -4.98 11.37
C MET A 69 11.28 -4.29 10.07
N GLY A 70 11.77 -4.76 8.92
CA GLY A 70 11.44 -4.22 7.62
C GLY A 70 9.93 -4.29 7.32
N TRP A 71 9.30 -5.43 7.61
CA TRP A 71 7.85 -5.59 7.52
C TRP A 71 7.09 -4.71 8.53
N GLY A 72 7.58 -4.61 9.75
CA GLY A 72 7.00 -3.71 10.77
C GLY A 72 6.97 -2.25 10.31
N PHE A 73 8.09 -1.75 9.77
CA PHE A 73 8.17 -0.40 9.21
C PHE A 73 7.31 -0.23 7.95
N ALA A 74 7.26 -1.24 7.08
CA ALA A 74 6.41 -1.22 5.89
C ALA A 74 4.93 -1.04 6.26
N VAL A 75 4.44 -1.81 7.25
CA VAL A 75 3.07 -1.69 7.75
C VAL A 75 2.83 -0.34 8.40
N TYR A 76 3.76 0.15 9.24
CA TYR A 76 3.63 1.45 9.87
C TYR A 76 3.46 2.58 8.84
N MET A 77 4.34 2.63 7.84
CA MET A 77 4.28 3.65 6.79
C MET A 77 3.02 3.53 5.94
N ALA A 78 2.60 2.31 5.60
CA ALA A 78 1.38 2.06 4.85
C ALA A 78 0.13 2.54 5.61
N VAL A 79 0.04 2.29 6.92
CA VAL A 79 -1.08 2.73 7.76
C VAL A 79 -1.08 4.24 7.95
N MET A 80 0.07 4.87 8.16
CA MET A 80 0.16 6.34 8.27
C MET A 80 -0.32 7.03 6.98
N PHE A 81 0.10 6.51 5.82
CA PHE A 81 -0.29 7.09 4.53
C PHE A 81 -1.78 6.85 4.22
N SER A 82 -2.24 5.62 4.37
CA SER A 82 -3.64 5.25 4.09
C SER A 82 -4.61 5.85 5.10
N GLY A 83 -4.21 6.09 6.35
CA GLY A 83 -5.05 6.74 7.37
C GLY A 83 -5.32 8.22 7.08
N GLN A 84 -4.41 8.92 6.41
CA GLN A 84 -4.59 10.33 6.07
C GLN A 84 -5.60 10.54 4.92
N CYS A 85 -5.64 9.60 3.97
CA CYS A 85 -6.51 9.65 2.80
C CYS A 85 -7.78 8.78 2.92
N GLY A 86 -7.75 7.72 3.73
CA GLY A 86 -8.77 6.66 3.78
C GLY A 86 -9.01 6.04 5.16
N SER A 87 -9.33 4.74 5.17
CA SER A 87 -9.72 4.01 6.40
C SER A 87 -8.55 3.33 7.10
N GLY A 88 -7.42 3.14 6.41
CA GLY A 88 -6.20 2.62 7.02
C GLY A 88 -6.13 1.10 7.13
N HIS A 89 -6.87 0.36 6.30
CA HIS A 89 -6.94 -1.10 6.41
C HIS A 89 -5.77 -1.79 5.70
N CYS A 90 -5.41 -1.33 4.49
CA CYS A 90 -4.35 -1.83 3.60
C CYS A 90 -4.38 -3.35 3.31
N ASN A 91 -5.40 -4.05 3.80
CA ASN A 91 -5.48 -5.49 3.85
C ASN A 91 -6.98 -5.92 3.82
N PRO A 92 -7.34 -6.87 2.95
CA PRO A 92 -8.71 -7.36 2.85
C PRO A 92 -9.19 -8.06 4.15
N ALA A 93 -8.31 -8.73 4.88
CA ALA A 93 -8.65 -9.36 6.16
C ALA A 93 -9.00 -8.32 7.24
N VAL A 94 -8.24 -7.23 7.30
CA VAL A 94 -8.52 -6.11 8.23
C VAL A 94 -9.82 -5.40 7.84
N THR A 95 -10.08 -5.27 6.53
CA THR A 95 -11.33 -4.70 6.02
C THR A 95 -12.54 -5.56 6.40
N LEU A 96 -12.41 -6.88 6.31
CA LEU A 96 -13.44 -7.82 6.75
C LEU A 96 -13.65 -7.75 8.27
N ALA A 97 -12.57 -7.73 9.05
CA ALA A 97 -12.66 -7.58 10.50
C ALA A 97 -13.36 -6.28 10.91
N ALA A 98 -13.04 -5.17 10.24
CA ALA A 98 -13.72 -3.88 10.45
C ALA A 98 -15.22 -3.94 10.09
N ALA A 99 -15.60 -4.72 9.08
CA ALA A 99 -17.00 -4.94 8.74
C ALA A 99 -17.75 -5.79 9.78
N VAL A 100 -17.11 -6.83 10.32
CA VAL A 100 -17.66 -7.66 11.40
C VAL A 100 -17.89 -6.85 12.67
N VAL A 101 -16.98 -5.93 13.00
CA VAL A 101 -17.11 -4.99 14.14
C VAL A 101 -18.15 -3.88 13.86
N GLY A 102 -18.72 -3.81 12.66
CA GLY A 102 -19.73 -2.82 12.29
C GLY A 102 -19.19 -1.44 11.92
N LYS A 103 -17.88 -1.30 11.73
CA LYS A 103 -17.23 -0.03 11.31
C LYS A 103 -17.34 0.24 9.81
N LEU A 104 -17.65 -0.78 9.00
CA LEU A 104 -17.78 -0.68 7.55
C LEU A 104 -19.00 -1.47 7.06
N PRO A 105 -19.86 -0.92 6.18
CA PRO A 105 -20.93 -1.70 5.58
C PRO A 105 -20.37 -2.75 4.61
N PHE A 106 -20.90 -3.98 4.69
CA PHE A 106 -20.45 -5.14 3.91
C PHE A 106 -20.38 -4.92 2.39
N ARG A 107 -21.27 -4.07 1.85
CA ARG A 107 -21.29 -3.73 0.41
C ARG A 107 -20.01 -3.04 -0.08
N ARG A 108 -19.22 -2.44 0.81
CA ARG A 108 -17.98 -1.71 0.47
C ARG A 108 -16.75 -2.61 0.44
N ILE A 109 -16.80 -3.78 1.08
CA ILE A 109 -15.68 -4.73 1.14
C ILE A 109 -15.11 -5.06 -0.25
N PRO A 110 -15.90 -5.49 -1.26
CA PRO A 110 -15.34 -5.91 -2.55
C PRO A 110 -14.61 -4.77 -3.27
N PHE A 111 -15.08 -3.53 -3.12
CA PHE A 111 -14.40 -2.37 -3.69
C PHE A 111 -13.04 -2.14 -3.04
N TYR A 112 -12.98 -2.15 -1.71
CA TYR A 112 -11.73 -1.98 -0.97
C TYR A 112 -10.73 -3.09 -1.30
N THR A 113 -11.19 -4.36 -1.33
CA THR A 113 -10.36 -5.51 -1.67
C THR A 113 -9.80 -5.40 -3.09
N PHE A 114 -10.59 -4.96 -4.07
CA PHE A 114 -10.13 -4.78 -5.43
C PHE A 114 -8.98 -3.77 -5.52
N PHE A 115 -9.13 -2.59 -4.90
CA PHE A 115 -8.08 -1.56 -4.89
C PHE A 115 -6.84 -1.97 -4.09
N GLN A 116 -7.01 -2.70 -2.98
CA GLN A 116 -5.89 -3.25 -2.21
C GLN A 116 -5.08 -4.26 -3.03
N ILE A 117 -5.76 -5.18 -3.74
CA ILE A 117 -5.10 -6.17 -4.61
C ILE A 117 -4.37 -5.46 -5.76
N LEU A 118 -5.01 -4.47 -6.39
CA LEU A 118 -4.39 -3.70 -7.47
C LEU A 118 -3.14 -2.94 -6.99
N GLY A 119 -3.20 -2.35 -5.80
CA GLY A 119 -2.06 -1.69 -5.18
C GLY A 119 -0.94 -2.67 -4.83
N ALA A 120 -1.28 -3.83 -4.28
CA ALA A 120 -0.30 -4.87 -3.96
C ALA A 120 0.38 -5.44 -5.23
N PHE A 121 -0.40 -5.61 -6.30
CA PHE A 121 0.13 -6.02 -7.60
C PHE A 121 1.11 -4.99 -8.16
N LEU A 122 0.78 -3.71 -8.13
CA LEU A 122 1.69 -2.66 -8.62
C LEU A 122 2.94 -2.52 -7.74
N GLY A 123 2.81 -2.60 -6.42
CA GLY A 123 3.96 -2.55 -5.52
C GLY A 123 4.93 -3.71 -5.76
N SER A 124 4.41 -4.93 -5.91
CA SER A 124 5.24 -6.10 -6.25
C SER A 124 5.84 -6.01 -7.65
N LEU A 125 5.11 -5.48 -8.64
CA LEU A 125 5.61 -5.24 -9.99
C LEU A 125 6.79 -4.26 -10.01
N VAL A 126 6.73 -3.19 -9.21
CA VAL A 126 7.83 -2.23 -9.07
C VAL A 126 9.07 -2.90 -8.50
N VAL A 127 8.93 -3.70 -7.43
CA VAL A 127 10.06 -4.44 -6.84
C VAL A 127 10.63 -5.44 -7.84
N PHE A 128 9.79 -6.16 -8.57
CA PHE A 128 10.23 -7.07 -9.62
C PHE A 128 10.99 -6.33 -10.72
N ALA A 129 10.52 -5.18 -11.18
CA ALA A 129 11.19 -4.37 -12.19
C ALA A 129 12.57 -3.88 -11.70
N LEU A 130 12.69 -3.46 -10.43
CA LEU A 130 13.94 -3.01 -9.83
C LEU A 130 14.96 -4.15 -9.68
N TYR A 131 14.51 -5.35 -9.31
CA TYR A 131 15.38 -6.52 -9.10
C TYR A 131 15.42 -7.48 -10.29
N ARG A 132 14.92 -7.06 -11.47
CA ARG A 132 14.81 -7.90 -12.67
C ARG A 132 16.14 -8.50 -13.09
N GLU A 133 17.18 -7.67 -13.20
CA GLU A 133 18.51 -8.13 -13.63
C GLU A 133 19.12 -9.12 -12.64
N LYS A 134 18.96 -8.87 -11.33
CA LYS A 134 19.44 -9.76 -10.27
C LYS A 134 18.68 -11.08 -10.25
N SER A 135 17.36 -11.07 -10.48
CA SER A 135 16.57 -12.31 -10.61
C SER A 135 16.97 -13.15 -11.81
N LEU A 136 17.28 -12.51 -12.95
CA LEU A 136 17.65 -13.23 -14.18
C LEU A 136 19.10 -13.74 -14.16
N ASN A 137 20.01 -13.04 -13.48
CA ASN A 137 21.42 -13.43 -13.35
C ASN A 137 21.70 -14.31 -12.11
N MET A 138 20.66 -14.87 -11.47
CA MET A 138 20.86 -15.82 -10.37
C MET A 138 21.32 -17.18 -10.93
N PRO A 139 22.35 -17.80 -10.34
CA PRO A 139 22.74 -19.15 -10.73
C PRO A 139 21.58 -20.14 -10.45
N ASN A 140 21.32 -21.05 -11.40
CA ASN A 140 20.22 -22.04 -11.39
C ASN A 140 20.09 -22.86 -10.09
N CYS A 141 21.11 -22.88 -9.24
CA CYS A 141 21.15 -23.61 -7.97
C CYS A 141 20.14 -23.09 -6.91
N MET A 142 19.73 -21.81 -6.96
CA MET A 142 18.79 -21.25 -5.96
C MET A 142 17.31 -21.37 -6.35
N ILE A 143 17.00 -21.53 -7.64
CA ILE A 143 15.62 -21.71 -8.15
C ILE A 143 15.01 -23.04 -7.67
N MET A 144 15.87 -23.99 -7.26
CA MET A 144 15.48 -25.33 -6.83
C MET A 144 15.21 -25.46 -5.31
N GLY A 145 15.22 -24.35 -4.57
CA GLY A 145 14.85 -24.34 -3.14
C GLY A 145 15.81 -25.06 -2.19
N SER A 146 17.01 -25.41 -2.66
CA SER A 146 17.98 -26.27 -1.95
C SER A 146 18.93 -25.55 -0.98
N CYS A 147 18.68 -24.28 -0.66
CA CYS A 147 19.41 -23.57 0.41
C CYS A 147 18.41 -22.94 1.39
N TRP A 148 17.80 -23.80 2.20
CA TRP A 148 17.32 -23.51 3.55
C TRP A 148 17.95 -24.54 4.48
#